data_AF-A0AAJ2RTD7-F1
#
_entry.id   AF-A0AAJ2RTD7-F1
#
_cell.length_a   1.000
_cell.length_b   1.000
_cell.length_c   1.000
_cell.angle_alpha   90.00
_cell.angle_beta   90.00
_cell.angle_gamma   90.00
#
_symmetry.space_group_name_H-M   'P 1'
#
loop_
_entity.id
_entity.type
_entity.pdbx_description
1 polymer ?
#
loop_
_entity_poly.entity_id
_entity_poly.type
_entity_poly.pdbx_seq_one_letter_code
_entity_poly.pdbx_strand_id
1 'polypeptide(L)' 'MHMQIINARLRQRPELYRLEIENGTFTAITAQDAPQTAGDGQIDAGSKLLCRGFDLRPLVLTG' A
#
# COMPACT_ATOMS: atom_id res chain seq x y z
N MET A 1 17.01 5.62 -2.20
CA MET A 1 16.24 5.56 -0.94
C MET A 1 15.34 4.34 -1.00
N HIS A 2 15.40 3.49 0.02
CA HIS A 2 14.65 2.22 0.12
C HIS A 2 13.54 2.38 1.16
N MET A 3 12.34 1.89 0.88
CA MET A 3 11.19 1.90 1.78
C MET A 3 10.37 0.63 1.61
N GLN A 4 9.75 0.19 2.70
CA GLN A 4 8.79 -0.92 2.69
C GLN A 4 7.49 -0.53 3.39
N ILE A 5 6.38 -0.98 2.81
CA ILE A 5 5.05 -0.92 3.44
C ILE A 5 4.58 -2.36 3.65
N ILE A 6 4.25 -2.72 4.88
CA ILE A 6 3.78 -4.08 5.24
C ILE A 6 2.33 -4.05 5.72
N ASN A 7 1.72 -5.22 5.78
CA ASN A 7 0.35 -5.44 6.27
C ASN A 7 -0.70 -4.58 5.54
N ALA A 8 -0.45 -4.27 4.27
CA ALA A 8 -1.39 -3.50 3.46
C ALA A 8 -2.45 -4.42 2.87
N ARG A 9 -3.71 -3.97 2.83
CA ARG A 9 -4.73 -4.57 1.96
C ARG A 9 -4.72 -3.86 0.61
N LEU A 10 -4.91 -4.62 -0.46
CA LEU A 10 -5.14 -4.09 -1.80
C LEU A 10 -6.63 -4.17 -2.13
N ARG A 11 -7.10 -3.26 -2.99
CA ARG A 11 -8.52 -3.22 -3.39
C ARG A 11 -8.93 -4.58 -3.98
N GLN A 12 -10.06 -5.10 -3.50
CA GLN A 12 -10.64 -6.40 -3.92
C GLN A 12 -9.74 -7.62 -3.66
N ARG A 13 -8.72 -7.49 -2.80
CA ARG A 13 -7.86 -8.61 -2.41
C ARG A 13 -7.95 -8.83 -0.89
N PRO A 14 -8.33 -10.04 -0.44
CA PRO A 14 -8.51 -10.31 0.99
C PRO A 14 -7.20 -10.54 1.74
N GLU A 15 -6.07 -10.72 1.06
CA GLU A 15 -4.77 -10.96 1.69
C GLU A 15 -4.10 -9.67 2.19
N LEU A 16 -3.03 -9.85 2.97
CA LEU A 16 -2.09 -8.79 3.31
C LEU A 16 -0.94 -8.79 2.30
N TYR A 17 -0.35 -7.62 2.07
CA TYR A 17 0.72 -7.42 1.11
C TYR A 17 1.86 -6.60 1.69
N ARG A 18 3.08 -6.97 1.30
CA ARG A 18 4.29 -6.17 1.42
C ARG A 18 4.61 -5.52 0.08
N LEU A 19 4.92 -4.23 0.11
CA LEU A 19 5.34 -3.44 -1.04
C LEU A 19 6.78 -2.97 -0.81
N GLU A 20 7.64 -3.23 -1.78
CA GLU A 20 9.02 -2.74 -1.86
C GLU A 20 9.05 -1.48 -2.73
N ILE A 21 9.71 -0.41 -2.25
CA ILE A 21 9.80 0.87 -2.94
C ILE A 21 11.26 1.30 -2.99
N GLU A 22 11.77 1.49 -4.21
CA GLU A 22 13.11 2.03 -4.44
C GLU A 22 13.02 3.28 -5.30
N ASN A 23 13.64 4.37 -4.83
CA ASN A 23 13.72 5.64 -5.55
C ASN A 23 12.35 6.14 -6.05
N GLY A 24 11.32 5.99 -5.21
CA GLY A 24 9.94 6.43 -5.50
C GLY A 24 9.14 5.49 -6.39
N THR A 25 9.68 4.32 -6.74
CA THR A 25 9.01 3.34 -7.62
C THR A 25 8.77 2.03 -6.88
N PHE A 26 7.59 1.43 -7.06
CA PHE A 26 7.32 0.08 -6.57
C PHE A 26 8.19 -0.94 -7.33
N THR A 27 9.04 -1.67 -6.63
CA THR A 27 9.90 -2.72 -7.22
C THR A 27 9.32 -4.12 -7.02
N ALA A 28 8.52 -4.34 -5.98
CA ALA A 28 7.81 -5.59 -5.76
C ALA A 28 6.52 -5.40 -4.95
N ILE A 29 5.54 -6.28 -5.18
CA ILE A 29 4.30 -6.40 -4.41
C ILE A 29 4.08 -7.88 -4.15
N THR A 30 4.18 -8.30 -2.88
CA THR A 30 4.16 -9.72 -2.51
C THR A 30 3.09 -9.95 -1.46
N ALA A 31 2.30 -11.01 -1.61
CA ALA A 31 1.36 -11.43 -0.58
C ALA A 31 2.11 -11.87 0.70
N GLN A 32 1.48 -11.66 1.85
CA GLN A 32 1.93 -12.14 3.15
C GLN A 32 1.00 -13.24 3.64
N ASP A 33 1.57 -14.34 4.12
CA ASP A 33 0.81 -15.43 4.73
C ASP A 33 0.22 -15.05 6.10
N ALA A 34 0.86 -14.09 6.80
CA ALA A 34 0.44 -13.60 8.11
C ALA A 34 0.85 -12.13 8.34
N PRO A 35 0.23 -11.42 9.31
CA PRO A 35 0.68 -10.11 9.75
C PRO A 35 2.13 -10.15 10.24
N GLN A 36 2.90 -9.10 9.96
CA GLN A 36 4.29 -8.94 10.37
C GLN A 36 4.43 -7.75 11.32
N THR A 37 5.34 -7.81 12.28
CA THR A 37 5.70 -6.65 13.11
C THR A 37 6.67 -5.77 12.33
N ALA A 38 6.40 -4.47 12.25
CA ALA A 38 7.29 -3.53 11.56
C ALA A 38 8.62 -3.37 12.31
N GLY A 39 9.72 -3.42 11.55
CA GLY A 39 11.05 -2.99 11.98
C GLY A 39 11.38 -1.56 11.56
N ASP A 40 12.62 -1.15 11.81
CA ASP A 40 13.10 0.20 11.51
C ASP A 40 12.94 0.55 10.03
N GLY A 41 12.34 1.73 9.76
CA GLY A 41 12.15 2.24 8.40
C GLY A 41 11.00 1.60 7.62
N GLN A 42 10.27 0.64 8.20
CA GLN A 42 9.06 0.08 7.61
C GLN A 42 7.82 0.86 8.03
N ILE A 43 6.86 0.98 7.12
CA ILE A 43 5.54 1.52 7.41
C ILE A 43 4.58 0.34 7.61
N ASP A 44 4.00 0.22 8.80
CA ASP A 44 2.90 -0.72 9.05
C ASP A 44 1.57 -0.11 8.62
N ALA A 45 0.94 -0.67 7.60
CA ALA A 45 -0.39 -0.24 7.17
C ALA A 45 -1.51 -0.70 8.13
N GLY A 46 -1.23 -1.58 9.09
CA GLY A 46 -2.19 -2.00 10.12
C GLY A 46 -3.44 -2.66 9.54
N SER A 47 -3.28 -3.50 8.52
CA SER A 47 -4.38 -4.13 7.76
C SER A 47 -5.32 -3.15 7.04
N LYS A 48 -4.91 -1.90 6.83
CA LYS A 48 -5.70 -0.89 6.11
C LYS A 48 -5.47 -0.96 4.60
N LEU A 49 -6.39 -0.36 3.85
CA LEU A 49 -6.33 -0.28 2.39
C LEU A 49 -5.19 0.65 1.95
N LEU A 50 -4.27 0.13 1.14
CA LEU A 50 -3.39 0.94 0.31
C LEU A 50 -4.09 1.22 -1.02
N CYS A 51 -4.20 2.49 -1.37
CA CYS A 51 -4.82 2.94 -2.60
C CYS A 51 -4.04 4.09 -3.22
N ARG A 52 -4.29 4.33 -4.51
CA ARG A 52 -3.81 5.57 -5.15
C ARG A 52 -4.38 6.78 -4.40
N GLY A 53 -3.64 7.89 -4.41
CA GLY A 53 -4.15 9.17 -3.93
C GLY A 53 -5.49 9.53 -4.59
N PHE A 54 -6.34 10.23 -3.84
CA PHE A 54 -7.62 10.69 -4.37
C PHE A 54 -7.38 11.71 -5.49
N ASP A 55 -8.09 11.52 -6.60
CA ASP A 55 -8.18 12.55 -7.64
C ASP A 55 -9.19 13.59 -7.17
N LEU A 56 -8.69 14.73 -6.69
CA LEU A 56 -9.51 15.82 -6.15
C LEU A 56 -10.04 16.75 -7.24
N ARG A 57 -9.83 16.43 -8.53
CA ARG A 57 -10.49 17.18 -9.60
C ARG A 57 -12.01 17.08 -9.39
N PRO A 58 -12.75 18.20 -9.46
CA PRO A 58 -14.18 18.17 -9.34
C PRO A 58 -14.73 17.17 -10.36
N LEU A 59 -15.46 16.15 -9.89
CA LEU A 59 -16.44 15.50 -10.72
C LEU A 59 -17.42 16.61 -11.12
N VAL A 60 -17.25 17.17 -12.31
CA VAL A 60 -18.33 17.94 -12.93
C VAL A 60 -19.43 16.91 -13.16
N LEU A 61 -20.34 16.80 -12.19
CA LEU A 61 -21.60 16.13 -12.37
C LEU A 61 -22.38 17.00 -13.36
N THR A 62 -22.12 16.80 -14.65
CA THR A 62 -22.98 17.34 -15.70
C THR A 62 -24.31 16.60 -15.58
N GLY A 63 -25.25 17.24 -14.89
CA GLY A 63 -26.67 17.02 -15.13
C GLY A 63 -27.11 17.70 -16.42
#